data_AF-A0A952WXB0-F1
#
_entry.id   AF-A0A952WXB0-F1
#
_cell.length_a   1.000
_cell.length_b   1.000
_cell.length_c   1.000
_cell.angle_alpha   90.00
_cell.angle_beta   90.00
_cell.angle_gamma   90.00
#
_symmetry.space_group_name_H-M   'P 1'
#
loop_
_entity.id
_entity.type
_entity.pdbx_description
1 polymer ?
#
loop_
_entity_poly.entity_id
_entity_poly.type
_entity_poly.pdbx_seq_one_letter_code
_entity_poly.pdbx_strand_id
1 'polypeptide(L)'
;MRSFKDNQGRLWSVEINVTAIKRVRGLTGEDLMQVIEGTLIEKFIRDPVLLCDVVYAICKPEADARSVSDEEFGKAMAGDAIEAATTAVLEE
;
A
#
# COMPACT_ATOMS: atom_id res chain seq x y z
N MET A 1 1.77 13.46 1.96
CA MET A 1 2.60 12.45 2.64
C MET A 1 1.89 11.96 3.88
N ARG A 2 1.09 10.92 3.71
CA ARG A 2 0.45 10.15 4.78
C ARG A 2 1.35 9.00 5.23
N SER A 3 1.00 8.40 6.35
CA SER A 3 1.72 7.26 6.91
C SER A 3 0.80 6.39 7.73
N PHE A 4 1.13 5.10 7.85
CA PHE A 4 0.44 4.17 8.73
C PHE A 4 1.46 3.30 9.49
N LYS A 5 0.99 2.65 10.56
CA LYS A 5 1.80 1.75 11.37
C LYS A 5 1.30 0.31 11.19
N ASP A 6 2.22 -0.62 10.95
CA ASP A 6 1.88 -2.05 10.86
C ASP A 6 1.89 -2.75 12.24
N ASN A 7 1.51 -4.02 12.28
CA ASN A 7 1.43 -4.79 13.53
C ASN A 7 2.81 -5.13 14.14
N GLN A 8 3.90 -4.93 13.40
CA GLN A 8 5.27 -5.01 13.95
C GLN A 8 5.76 -3.65 14.46
N GLY A 9 4.92 -2.62 14.34
CA GLY A 9 5.17 -1.28 14.81
C GLY A 9 6.05 -0.45 13.88
N ARG A 10 6.26 -0.90 12.64
CA ARG A 10 6.99 -0.14 11.62
C ARG A 10 6.08 0.96 11.08
N LEU A 11 6.62 2.18 10.98
CA LEU A 11 5.94 3.30 10.34
C LEU A 11 6.29 3.30 8.85
N TRP A 12 5.27 3.35 7.99
CA TRP A 12 5.40 3.33 6.55
C TRP A 12 4.90 4.64 5.95
N SER A 13 5.66 5.20 5.01
CA SER A 13 5.26 6.40 4.28
C SER A 13 4.48 6.04 3.01
N VAL A 14 3.34 6.70 2.84
CA VAL A 14 2.52 6.62 1.63
C VAL A 14 2.75 7.91 0.85
N GLU A 15 3.49 7.78 -0.26
CA GLU A 15 3.78 8.88 -1.17
C GLU A 15 3.42 8.44 -2.61
N ILE A 16 2.34 9.01 -3.14
CA ILE A 16 1.86 8.70 -4.50
C ILE A 16 2.45 9.72 -5.48
N ASN A 17 3.64 9.41 -5.97
CA ASN A 17 4.28 10.14 -7.07
C ASN A 17 4.33 9.28 -8.35
N VAL A 18 4.80 9.86 -9.47
CA VAL A 18 4.88 9.16 -10.77
C VAL A 18 5.67 7.86 -10.70
N THR A 19 6.67 7.76 -9.82
CA THR A 19 7.45 6.53 -9.65
C THR A 19 6.68 5.47 -8.88
N ALA A 20 5.89 5.85 -7.87
CA ALA A 20 5.00 4.95 -7.16
C ALA A 20 3.92 4.38 -8.10
N ILE A 21 3.29 5.23 -8.92
CA ILE A 21 2.28 4.80 -9.90
C ILE A 21 2.88 3.79 -10.90
N LYS A 22 4.06 4.09 -11.45
CA LYS A 22 4.76 3.16 -12.36
C LYS A 22 5.07 1.81 -11.69
N ARG A 23 5.45 1.84 -10.41
CA ARG A 23 5.82 0.65 -9.65
C ARG A 23 4.61 -0.21 -9.33
N VAL A 24 3.52 0.39 -8.86
CA VAL A 24 2.26 -0.34 -8.62
C VAL A 24 1.79 -0.99 -9.92
N ARG A 25 1.73 -0.24 -11.02
CA ARG A 25 1.34 -0.79 -12.32
C ARG A 25 2.24 -1.95 -12.78
N GLY A 26 3.55 -1.84 -12.55
CA GLY A 26 4.51 -2.87 -12.94
C GLY A 26 4.46 -4.13 -12.07
N LEU A 27 4.08 -4.01 -10.80
CA LEU A 27 4.10 -5.13 -9.84
C LEU A 27 2.74 -5.80 -9.66
N THR A 28 1.65 -5.03 -9.67
CA THR A 28 0.30 -5.53 -9.39
C THR A 28 -0.62 -5.48 -10.61
N GLY A 29 -0.25 -4.72 -11.65
CA GLY A 29 -1.11 -4.48 -12.81
C GLY A 29 -2.20 -3.43 -12.57
N GLU A 30 -2.35 -2.90 -11.35
CA GLU A 30 -3.36 -1.90 -11.03
C GLU A 30 -2.90 -0.48 -11.40
N ASP A 31 -3.86 0.38 -11.73
CA ASP A 31 -3.62 1.79 -11.98
C ASP A 31 -4.12 2.64 -10.81
N LEU A 32 -3.21 3.14 -9.98
CA LEU A 32 -3.55 4.02 -8.85
C LEU A 32 -4.32 5.28 -9.28
N MET A 33 -4.23 5.70 -10.54
CA MET A 33 -5.04 6.82 -11.04
C MET A 33 -6.55 6.52 -10.97
N GLN A 34 -6.95 5.24 -10.95
CA GLN A 34 -8.35 4.82 -10.77
C GLN A 34 -8.86 4.98 -9.34
N VAL A 35 -7.99 5.24 -8.35
CA VAL A 35 -8.41 5.62 -6.99
C VAL A 35 -9.16 6.96 -7.04
N ILE A 36 -8.71 7.90 -7.87
CA ILE A 36 -9.33 9.22 -8.05
C ILE A 36 -10.75 9.10 -8.62
N GLU A 37 -10.98 8.07 -9.45
CA GLU A 37 -12.29 7.76 -10.03
C GLU A 37 -13.20 6.96 -9.08
N GLY A 38 -12.71 6.56 -7.89
CA GLY A 38 -13.45 5.86 -6.85
C GLY A 38 -13.62 4.35 -7.07
N THR A 39 -13.25 3.82 -8.23
CA THR A 39 -13.47 2.40 -8.59
C THR A 39 -12.47 1.45 -7.93
N LEU A 40 -11.24 1.93 -7.68
CA LEU A 40 -10.19 1.11 -7.06
C LEU A 40 -10.43 0.91 -5.55
N ILE A 41 -11.16 1.82 -4.90
CA ILE A 41 -11.48 1.77 -3.47
C ILE A 41 -12.36 0.56 -3.16
N GLU A 42 -13.41 0.34 -3.95
CA GLU A 42 -14.30 -0.81 -3.77
C GLU A 42 -13.57 -2.14 -3.93
N LYS A 43 -12.59 -2.19 -4.84
CA LYS A 43 -11.74 -3.38 -5.02
C LYS A 43 -10.88 -3.64 -3.78
N PHE A 44 -10.21 -2.62 -3.24
CA PHE A 44 -9.37 -2.77 -2.05
C PHE A 44 -10.14 -3.21 -0.80
N ILE A 45 -11.38 -2.74 -0.63
CA ILE A 45 -12.24 -3.18 0.47
C ILE A 45 -12.61 -4.67 0.34
N ARG A 46 -12.84 -5.13 -0.90
CA ARG A 46 -13.25 -6.53 -1.17
C ARG A 46 -12.07 -7.49 -1.24
N ASP A 47 -10.88 -6.99 -1.53
CA ASP A 47 -9.67 -7.75 -1.68
C ASP A 47 -8.53 -7.14 -0.85
N PRO A 48 -8.41 -7.54 0.44
CA PRO A 48 -7.35 -7.06 1.31
C PRO A 48 -5.96 -7.53 0.87
N VAL A 49 -5.87 -8.59 0.05
CA VAL A 49 -4.59 -9.06 -0.51
C VAL A 49 -4.13 -8.06 -1.56
N LEU A 50 -5.01 -7.67 -2.49
CA LEU A 50 -4.70 -6.65 -3.49
C LEU A 50 -4.30 -5.32 -2.86
N LEU A 51 -5.01 -4.90 -1.81
CA LEU A 51 -4.64 -3.71 -1.06
C LEU A 51 -3.22 -3.84 -0.49
N CYS A 52 -2.89 -4.98 0.13
CA CYS A 52 -1.57 -5.23 0.69
C CYS A 52 -0.48 -5.16 -0.40
N ASP A 53 -0.70 -5.80 -1.55
CA ASP A 53 0.24 -5.80 -2.68
C ASP A 53 0.48 -4.38 -3.22
N VAL A 54 -0.59 -3.57 -3.32
CA VAL A 54 -0.49 -2.18 -3.77
C VAL A 54 0.27 -1.33 -2.75
N VAL A 55 -0.06 -1.45 -1.45
CA VAL A 55 0.63 -0.68 -0.40
C VAL A 55 2.10 -1.09 -0.32
N TYR A 56 2.41 -2.40 -0.42
CA TYR A 56 3.79 -2.87 -0.49
C TYR A 56 4.52 -2.28 -1.71
N ALA A 57 3.88 -2.26 -2.88
CA ALA A 57 4.44 -1.65 -4.07
C ALA A 57 4.66 -0.13 -3.92
N ILE A 58 3.80 0.59 -3.19
CA ILE A 58 4.04 2.01 -2.85
C ILE A 58 5.27 2.13 -1.95
N CYS A 59 5.31 1.37 -0.85
CA CYS A 59 6.35 1.41 0.18
C CYS A 59 7.63 0.66 -0.19
N LYS A 60 7.70 0.04 -1.38
CA LYS A 60 8.81 -0.82 -1.78
C LYS A 60 10.21 -0.21 -1.59
N PRO A 61 10.48 1.07 -1.91
CA PRO A 61 11.79 1.65 -1.65
C PRO A 61 12.18 1.64 -0.16
N GLU A 62 11.22 1.90 0.72
CA GLU A 62 11.40 1.86 2.17
C GLU A 62 11.55 0.41 2.67
N ALA A 63 10.78 -0.52 2.09
CA ALA A 63 10.88 -1.94 2.40
C ALA A 63 12.25 -2.51 1.99
N ASP A 64 12.72 -2.18 0.78
CA ASP A 64 14.04 -2.55 0.27
C ASP A 64 15.16 -1.99 1.15
N ALA A 65 15.07 -0.71 1.55
CA ALA A 65 16.04 -0.08 2.44
C ALA A 65 16.08 -0.73 3.84
N ARG A 66 14.96 -1.28 4.29
CA ARG A 66 14.83 -1.97 5.58
C ARG A 66 15.01 -3.49 5.48
N SER A 67 15.27 -4.01 4.27
CA SER A 67 15.32 -5.45 3.99
C SER A 67 14.05 -6.20 4.44
N VAL A 68 12.88 -5.57 4.29
CA VAL A 68 11.58 -6.18 4.57
C VAL A 68 11.05 -6.81 3.29
N SER A 69 10.93 -8.13 3.30
CA SER A 69 10.31 -8.87 2.21
C SER A 69 8.79 -8.61 2.13
N ASP A 70 8.21 -8.93 0.98
CA ASP A 70 6.76 -8.92 0.77
C ASP A 70 6.03 -9.80 1.80
N GLU A 71 6.55 -11.01 2.04
CA GLU A 71 5.98 -11.93 3.02
C GLU A 71 6.01 -11.36 4.46
N GLU A 72 7.11 -10.71 4.85
CA GLU A 72 7.23 -10.06 6.17
C GLU A 72 6.40 -8.79 6.31
N PHE A 73 6.18 -8.09 5.20
CA PHE A 73 5.25 -6.98 5.13
C PHE A 73 3.83 -7.50 5.32
N GLY A 74 3.39 -8.44 4.49
CA GLY A 74 2.05 -9.05 4.53
C GLY A 74 1.71 -9.68 5.88
N LYS A 75 2.66 -10.38 6.54
CA LYS A 75 2.47 -10.90 7.90
C LYS A 75 2.15 -9.82 8.94
N ALA A 76 2.59 -8.58 8.72
CA ALA A 76 2.33 -7.45 9.61
C ALA A 76 1.05 -6.67 9.25
N MET A 77 0.42 -6.98 8.11
CA MET A 77 -0.76 -6.30 7.58
C MET A 77 -2.02 -7.10 7.94
N ALA A 78 -2.55 -6.88 9.16
CA ALA A 78 -3.80 -7.48 9.59
C ALA A 78 -4.62 -6.53 10.48
N GLY A 79 -5.95 -6.60 10.37
CA GLY A 79 -6.88 -5.80 11.19
C GLY A 79 -6.63 -4.30 11.03
N ASP A 80 -6.36 -3.62 12.14
CA ASP A 80 -6.13 -2.17 12.21
C ASP A 80 -5.06 -1.67 11.23
N ALA A 81 -4.02 -2.45 10.96
CA ALA A 81 -2.97 -2.07 10.00
C ALA A 81 -3.51 -1.94 8.57
N ILE A 82 -4.48 -2.79 8.18
CA ILE A 82 -5.13 -2.74 6.86
C ILE A 82 -6.02 -1.50 6.76
N GLU A 83 -6.80 -1.21 7.80
CA GLU A 83 -7.67 -0.03 7.85
C GLU A 83 -6.85 1.27 7.81
N ALA A 84 -5.77 1.34 8.57
CA ALA A 84 -4.87 2.48 8.60
C ALA A 84 -4.18 2.70 7.25
N ALA A 85 -3.72 1.61 6.59
CA ALA A 85 -3.12 1.71 5.26
C ALA A 85 -4.14 2.12 4.19
N THR A 86 -5.36 1.60 4.26
CA THR A 86 -6.47 2.03 3.37
C THR A 86 -6.68 3.53 3.49
N THR A 87 -6.85 4.02 4.72
CA THR A 87 -7.04 5.45 4.99
C THR A 87 -5.86 6.28 4.46
N ALA A 88 -4.63 5.84 4.68
CA ALA A 88 -3.44 6.55 4.21
C ALA A 88 -3.35 6.62 2.68
N VAL A 89 -3.79 5.59 1.95
CA VAL A 89 -3.84 5.60 0.47
C VAL A 89 -4.98 6.48 -0.06
N LEU A 90 -6.12 6.53 0.62
CA LEU A 90 -7.27 7.34 0.21
C LEU A 90 -7.10 8.83 0.45
N GLU A 91 -6.32 9.21 1.46
CA GLU A 91 -6.11 10.59 1.88
C GLU A 91 -4.86 11.27 1.27
N GLU A 92 -4.16 10.58 0.37
CA GLU A 92 -3.00 11.09 -0.38
C GLU A 92 -3.40 11.57 -1.79
#